data_AF-A0A6B3G6R0-F1
#
_entry.id   AF-A0A6B3G6R0-F1
#
_cell.length_a   1.000
_cell.length_b   1.000
_cell.length_c   1.000
_cell.angle_alpha   90.00
_cell.angle_beta   90.00
_cell.angle_gamma   90.00
#
_symmetry.space_group_name_H-M   'P 1'
#
loop_
_entity.id
_entity.type
_entity.pdbx_description
1 polymer ?
#
loop_
_entity_poly.entity_id
_entity_poly.type
_entity_poly.pdbx_seq_one_letter_code
_entity_poly.pdbx_strand_id
1 'polypeptide(L)' 'MAEQALITGMGGKEPDIDVDAFVAPTSVVIGEVTLAAGSSVWYQAV' A
#
# COMPACT_ATOMS: atom_id res chain seq x y z
N MET A 1 9.85 12.06 13.27
CA MET A 1 9.75 10.83 12.46
C MET A 1 8.49 10.98 11.62
N ALA A 2 8.55 10.75 10.30
CA ALA A 2 7.35 10.79 9.47
C ALA A 2 6.68 9.42 9.49
N GLU A 3 5.37 9.35 9.71
CA GLU A 3 4.64 8.10 9.56
C GLU A 3 4.70 7.61 8.10
N GLN A 4 4.78 6.30 7.91
CA GLN A 4 4.74 5.63 6.61
C GLN A 4 3.57 4.65 6.58
N ALA A 5 3.18 4.22 5.38
CA ALA A 5 2.22 3.12 5.23
C ALA A 5 2.85 1.80 5.66
N LEU A 6 2.05 0.88 6.20
CA LEU A 6 2.47 -0.50 6.38
C LEU A 6 2.20 -1.26 5.08
N ILE A 7 3.28 -1.57 4.34
CA ILE A 7 3.22 -2.37 3.12
C ILE A 7 4.04 -3.63 3.37
N THR A 8 3.41 -4.80 3.35
CA THR A 8 4.13 -6.06 3.59
C THR A 8 3.46 -7.26 2.93
N GLY A 9 4.27 -8.25 2.58
CA GLY A 9 3.79 -9.52 2.04
C GLY A 9 3.16 -10.42 3.12
N MET A 10 2.29 -11.34 2.68
CA MET A 10 1.68 -12.36 3.52
C MET A 10 1.46 -13.64 2.70
N GLY A 11 1.84 -14.79 3.28
CA GLY A 11 1.66 -16.09 2.60
C GLY A 11 2.48 -16.26 1.32
N GLY A 12 3.65 -15.60 1.22
CA GLY A 12 4.49 -15.61 0.02
C GLY A 12 3.99 -14.71 -1.12
N LYS A 13 3.02 -13.85 -0.84
CA LYS A 13 2.47 -12.88 -1.79
C LYS A 13 2.82 -11.47 -1.34
N GLU A 14 3.34 -10.66 -2.26
CA GLU A 14 3.76 -9.28 -2.01
C GLU A 14 2.80 -8.30 -2.70
N PRO A 15 2.55 -7.12 -2.09
CA PRO A 15 1.86 -6.05 -2.78
C PRO A 15 2.64 -5.58 -4.01
N ASP A 16 1.96 -5.44 -5.13
CA ASP A 16 2.45 -4.82 -6.36
C ASP A 16 1.90 -3.40 -6.44
N ILE A 17 2.78 -2.41 -6.24
CA ILE A 17 2.39 -1.00 -6.14
C ILE A 17 3.07 -0.23 -7.27
N ASP A 18 2.24 0.28 -8.18
CA ASP A 18 2.69 1.19 -9.23
C ASP A 18 3.28 2.47 -8.61
N VAL A 19 4.34 3.00 -9.23
CA VAL A 19 5.04 4.22 -8.77
C VAL A 19 4.15 5.46 -8.80
N ASP A 20 3.14 5.48 -9.68
CA ASP A 20 2.16 6.57 -9.80
C ASP A 20 0.97 6.40 -8.85
N ALA A 21 0.96 5.38 -7.98
CA ALA A 21 -0.05 5.21 -6.95
C ALA A 21 0.28 6.04 -5.70
N PHE A 22 -0.75 6.66 -5.11
CA PHE A 22 -0.62 7.34 -3.82
C PHE A 22 -0.97 6.39 -2.67
N VAL A 23 -0.02 6.17 -1.75
CA VAL A 23 -0.25 5.40 -0.52
C VAL A 23 -0.02 6.31 0.68
N ALA A 24 -1.11 6.71 1.32
CA ALA A 24 -1.06 7.64 2.43
C ALA A 24 -0.28 7.04 3.62
N PRO A 25 0.49 7.85 4.37
CA PRO A 25 0.95 7.49 5.70
C PRO A 25 -0.17 6.88 6.55
N THR A 26 0.15 5.91 7.41
CA THR A 26 -0.80 5.21 8.31
C THR A 26 -1.80 4.25 7.64
N SER A 27 -1.82 4.12 6.31
CA SER A 27 -2.59 3.06 5.64
C SER A 27 -1.92 1.68 5.76
N VAL A 28 -2.68 0.61 5.51
CA VAL A 28 -2.23 -0.77 5.59
C VAL A 28 -2.51 -1.48 4.27
N VAL A 29 -1.49 -2.08 3.65
CA VAL A 29 -1.59 -2.87 2.41
C VAL A 29 -0.84 -4.18 2.62
N ILE A 30 -1.57 -5.30 2.72
CA ILE A 30 -0.99 -6.60 3.09
C ILE A 30 -1.42 -7.71 2.12
N GLY A 31 -0.46 -8.50 1.68
CA GLY A 31 -0.70 -9.70 0.86
C GLY A 31 -0.77 -9.41 -0.64
N GLU A 32 -1.64 -10.12 -1.35
CA GLU A 32 -1.77 -10.05 -2.81
C GLU A 32 -2.67 -8.88 -3.23
N VAL A 33 -2.09 -7.68 -3.25
CA VAL A 33 -2.77 -6.44 -3.65
C VAL A 33 -2.03 -5.84 -4.82
N THR A 34 -2.78 -5.43 -5.87
CA THR A 34 -2.23 -4.65 -6.98
C THR A 34 -2.82 -3.24 -6.94
N LEU A 35 -1.96 -2.23 -6.81
CA LEU A 35 -2.31 -0.82 -6.98
C LEU A 35 -1.83 -0.36 -8.35
N ALA A 36 -2.77 -0.11 -9.26
CA ALA A 36 -2.47 0.39 -10.60
C ALA A 36 -2.10 1.89 -10.58
N ALA A 37 -1.47 2.36 -11.66
CA ALA A 37 -1.12 3.76 -11.86
C ALA A 37 -2.31 4.70 -11.58
N GLY A 38 -2.07 5.76 -10.80
CA GLY A 38 -3.07 6.76 -10.43
C GLY A 38 -4.11 6.32 -9.38
N SER A 39 -4.02 5.09 -8.85
CA SER A 39 -4.84 4.68 -7.71
C SER A 39 -4.39 5.36 -6.42
N SER A 40 -5.28 5.40 -5.43
CA SER A 40 -5.00 6.07 -4.15
C SER A 40 -5.57 5.30 -2.96
N VAL A 41 -4.73 5.01 -1.98
CA VAL A 41 -5.10 4.50 -0.66
C VAL A 41 -4.93 5.62 0.35
N TRP A 42 -6.03 6.00 1.00
CA TRP A 42 -6.06 7.15 1.90
C TRP A 42 -5.82 6.74 3.36
N TYR A 43 -5.58 7.73 4.20
CA TYR A 43 -5.29 7.56 5.63
C TYR A 43 -6.26 6.58 6.29
N GLN A 44 -5.71 5.66 7.10
CA GLN A 44 -6.48 4.66 7.86
C GLN A 44 -7.25 3.62 7.02
N ALA A 45 -7.05 3.56 5.70
CA ALA A 45 -7.55 2.46 4.88
C ALA A 45 -6.76 1.16 5.12
N VAL A 46 -7.46 0.03 4.95
CA VAL A 46 -6.96 -1.35 5.11
C VAL A 46 -7.41 -2.18 3.92
#